data_AF-A0A937PQA0-F1
#
_entry.id   AF-A0A937PQA0-F1
#
_cell.length_a   1.000
_cell.length_b   1.000
_cell.length_c   1.000
_cell.angle_alpha   90.00
_cell.angle_beta   90.00
_cell.angle_gamma   90.00
#
_symmetry.space_group_name_H-M   'P 1'
#
loop_
_entity.id
_entity.type
_entity.pdbx_description
1 polymer ?
#
loop_
_entity_poly.entity_id
_entity_poly.type
_entity_poly.pdbx_seq_one_letter_code
_entity_poly.pdbx_strand_id
1 'polypeptide(L)' 'ELHLRQSAGGVWTETFGDGDIDYARIAGALAELGLRPHLVLEQAVEKATPATLGATEAHRTGAGNARRILSALAG' A
#
# COMPACT_ATOMS: atom_id res chain seq x y z
N GLU A 1 -13.86 5.37 0.53
CA GLU A 1 -12.73 4.72 1.22
C GLU A 1 -11.90 3.97 0.19
N LEU A 2 -10.58 3.85 0.38
CA LEU A 2 -9.66 3.11 -0.50
C LEU A 2 -8.78 2.20 0.36
N HIS A 3 -8.89 0.89 0.10
CA HIS A 3 -8.12 -0.13 0.80
C HIS A 3 -6.83 -0.42 0.03
N LEU A 4 -5.74 -0.50 0.76
CA LEU A 4 -4.39 -0.57 0.24
C LEU A 4 -3.77 -1.91 0.63
N ARG A 5 -3.41 -2.70 -0.38
CA ARG A 5 -2.67 -3.96 -0.24
C ARG A 5 -1.79 -4.14 -1.46
N GLN A 6 -0.66 -4.83 -1.31
CA GLN A 6 0.25 -5.07 -2.43
C GLN A 6 0.59 -6.55 -2.59
N SER A 7 0.92 -6.92 -3.82
CA SER A 7 1.55 -8.17 -4.18
C SER A 7 2.77 -7.91 -5.06
N ALA A 8 3.64 -8.90 -5.18
CA ALA A 8 4.73 -8.92 -6.14
C ALA A 8 4.73 -10.27 -6.85
N GLY A 9 4.56 -10.27 -8.18
CA GLY A 9 4.44 -11.51 -8.94
C GLY A 9 3.20 -12.32 -8.55
N GLY A 10 2.12 -11.65 -8.14
CA GLY A 10 0.87 -12.27 -7.72
C GLY A 10 0.86 -12.83 -6.30
N VAL A 11 1.95 -12.71 -5.53
CA VAL A 11 2.03 -13.14 -4.13
C VAL A 11 1.93 -11.94 -3.20
N TRP A 12 1.10 -12.01 -2.16
CA TRP A 12 0.95 -10.90 -1.21
C TRP A 12 2.27 -10.61 -0.48
N THR A 13 2.63 -9.33 -0.42
CA THR A 13 3.84 -8.86 0.24
C THR A 13 3.60 -8.60 1.72
N GLU A 14 4.64 -8.79 2.53
CA GLU A 14 4.58 -8.53 3.98
C GLU A 14 4.27 -7.07 4.31
N THR A 15 4.65 -6.16 3.42
CA THR A 15 4.45 -4.72 3.57
C THR A 15 3.76 -4.15 2.34
N PHE A 16 2.97 -3.10 2.54
CA PHE A 16 2.56 -2.24 1.44
C PHE A 16 3.78 -1.54 0.85
N GLY A 17 3.81 -1.42 -0.48
CA GLY A 17 4.93 -0.81 -1.21
C GLY A 17 4.71 -0.85 -2.71
N ASP A 18 5.81 -0.71 -3.44
CA ASP A 18 5.84 -0.91 -4.88
C ASP A 18 5.63 -2.40 -5.20
N GLY A 19 4.95 -2.71 -6.30
CA GLY A 19 4.59 -4.08 -6.68
C GLY A 19 3.67 -4.13 -7.89
N ASP A 20 2.79 -5.13 -7.92
CA ASP A 20 1.92 -5.40 -9.06
C ASP A 20 0.92 -4.26 -9.35
N ILE A 21 0.45 -3.58 -8.30
CA ILE A 21 -0.45 -2.42 -8.43
C ILE A 21 0.37 -1.12 -8.42
N ASP A 22 0.22 -0.31 -9.47
CA ASP A 22 0.80 1.04 -9.56
C ASP A 22 -0.04 2.07 -8.77
N TYR A 23 0.18 2.10 -7.45
CA TYR A 23 -0.50 3.03 -6.56
C TYR A 23 -0.09 4.49 -6.76
N ALA A 24 1.09 4.77 -7.30
CA ALA A 24 1.51 6.14 -7.60
C ALA A 24 0.64 6.73 -8.72
N ARG A 25 0.37 5.96 -9.78
CA ARG A 25 -0.56 6.34 -10.84
C ARG A 25 -1.99 6.52 -10.32
N ILE A 26 -2.46 5.61 -9.45
CA ILE A 26 -3.80 5.74 -8.83
C ILE A 26 -3.89 7.03 -8.01
N ALA A 27 -2.87 7.32 -7.18
CA ALA A 27 -2.83 8.54 -6.38
C ALA A 27 -2.87 9.81 -7.25
N GLY A 28 -2.11 9.83 -8.35
CA GLY A 28 -2.14 10.92 -9.31
C GLY A 28 -3.52 11.15 -9.92
N ALA A 29 -4.16 10.08 -10.40
CA ALA A 29 -5.50 10.16 -10.98
C ALA A 29 -6.57 10.64 -9.97
N LEU A 30 -6.49 10.16 -8.72
CA LEU A 30 -7.38 10.62 -7.65
C LEU A 30 -7.15 12.09 -7.31
N ALA A 31 -5.90 12.56 -7.30
CA ALA A 31 -5.56 13.95 -7.06
C ALA A 31 -6.08 14.87 -8.17
N GLU A 32 -5.91 14.48 -9.45
CA GLU A 32 -6.44 15.19 -10.63
C GLU A 32 -7.97 15.33 -10.58
N LEU A 33 -8.66 14.30 -10.08
CA LEU A 33 -10.12 14.31 -9.87
C LEU A 33 -10.56 15.07 -8.61
N GLY A 34 -9.62 15.58 -7.80
CA GLY A 34 -9.93 16.26 -6.54
C GLY A 34 -10.48 15.34 -5.45
N LEU A 35 -10.25 14.03 -5.56
CA LEU A 35 -10.75 13.04 -4.60
C LEU A 35 -9.77 12.86 -3.42
N ARG A 36 -10.33 12.71 -2.21
CA ARG A 36 -9.59 12.49 -0.95
C ARG A 36 -10.23 11.37 -0.13
N PRO A 37 -10.13 10.11 -0.57
CA PRO A 37 -10.71 9.00 0.19
C PRO A 37 -9.97 8.77 1.51
N HIS A 38 -10.68 8.24 2.51
CA HIS A 38 -10.03 7.62 3.67
C HIS A 38 -9.20 6.42 3.20
N LEU A 39 -7.92 6.39 3.58
CA LEU A 39 -6.95 5.37 3.18
C LEU A 39 -6.80 4.35 4.29
N VAL A 40 -7.02 3.07 3.97
CA VAL A 40 -6.91 1.97 4.93
C VAL A 40 -5.82 1.02 4.47
N LEU A 41 -4.82 0.82 5.32
CA LEU A 41 -3.76 -0.14 5.09
C LEU A 41 -4.21 -1.54 5.52
N GLU A 42 -4.44 -2.43 4.55
CA GLU A 42 -4.80 -3.81 4.84
C GLU A 42 -3.54 -4.65 5.02
N GLN A 43 -3.34 -5.15 6.24
CA GLN A 43 -2.24 -6.05 6.54
C GLN A 43 -2.73 -7.49 6.51
N ALA A 44 -2.31 -8.22 5.49
CA ALA A 44 -2.69 -9.61 5.27
C ALA A 44 -1.51 -10.39 4.70
N VAL A 45 -1.46 -11.68 5.04
CA VAL A 45 -0.47 -12.62 4.53
C VAL A 45 -1.20 -13.85 4.00
N GLU A 46 -0.61 -14.51 3.03
CA GLU A 46 -1.07 -15.80 2.51
C GLU A 46 0.04 -16.85 2.63
N LYS A 47 -0.25 -18.10 2.25
CA LYS A 47 0.69 -19.21 2.40
C LYS A 47 2.05 -18.96 1.74
N ALA A 48 2.06 -18.23 0.62
CA ALA A 48 3.26 -17.92 -0.14
C ALA A 48 3.94 -16.61 0.30
N THR A 49 3.31 -15.80 1.15
CA THR A 49 3.92 -14.56 1.66
C THR A 49 5.20 -14.91 2.42
N PRO A 50 6.32 -14.23 2.13
CA PRO A 50 7.53 -14.36 2.94
C PRO A 50 7.18 -14.11 4.42
N ALA A 51 7.78 -14.85 5.34
CA ALA A 51 7.51 -14.73 6.78
C ALA A 51 8.77 -14.23 7.49
N THR A 52 9.25 -13.05 7.07
CA THR A 52 10.54 -12.49 7.50
C THR A 52 10.38 -11.36 8.51
N LEU A 53 9.22 -10.71 8.57
CA LEU A 53 8.92 -9.58 9.44
C LEU A 53 7.84 -9.93 10.47
N GLY A 54 7.96 -9.35 11.66
CA GLY A 54 6.86 -9.35 12.63
C GLY A 54 5.74 -8.39 12.21
N ALA A 55 4.51 -8.66 12.65
CA ALA A 55 3.33 -7.87 12.24
C ALA A 55 3.49 -6.35 12.51
N THR A 56 4.06 -5.95 13.65
CA THR A 56 4.27 -4.52 13.97
C THR A 56 5.34 -3.86 13.10
N GLU A 57 6.37 -4.60 12.71
CA GLU A 57 7.42 -4.11 11.82
C GLU A 57 6.90 -3.97 10.39
N ALA A 58 6.17 -4.98 9.92
CA ALA A 58 5.46 -4.95 8.66
C ALA A 58 4.50 -3.75 8.55
N HIS A 59 3.70 -3.52 9.61
CA HIS A 59 2.76 -2.40 9.68
C HIS A 59 3.46 -1.04 9.57
N ARG A 60 4.52 -0.82 10.37
CA ARG A 60 5.24 0.46 10.39
C ARG A 60 5.92 0.73 9.05
N THR A 61 6.53 -0.29 8.45
CA THR A 61 7.17 -0.19 7.14
C THR A 61 6.14 0.11 6.06
N GLY A 62 5.02 -0.62 6.02
CA GLY A 62 3.92 -0.39 5.10
C GLY A 62 3.33 1.01 5.23
N ALA A 63 3.14 1.51 6.45
CA ALA A 63 2.66 2.86 6.69
C ALA A 63 3.65 3.95 6.24
N GLY A 64 4.96 3.70 6.34
CA GLY A 64 5.99 4.59 5.78
C GLY A 64 5.92 4.65 4.24
N ASN A 65 5.82 3.48 3.60
CA ASN A 65 5.68 3.37 2.15
C ASN A 65 4.39 4.01 1.65
N ALA A 66 3.27 3.83 2.35
CA ALA A 66 1.99 4.45 1.99
C ALA A 66 2.09 5.97 1.93
N ARG A 67 2.70 6.61 2.93
CA ARG A 67 2.91 8.07 2.94
C ARG A 67 3.77 8.55 1.78
N ARG A 68 4.81 7.78 1.41
CA ARG A 68 5.69 8.10 0.27
C ARG A 68 4.94 7.99 -1.06
N ILE A 69 4.34 6.83 -1.32
CA ILE A 69 3.73 6.47 -2.61
C ILE A 69 2.48 7.32 -2.87
N LEU A 70 1.68 7.56 -1.84
CA LEU A 70 0.40 8.29 -1.95
C LEU A 70 0.55 9.79 -1.64
N SER A 71 1.78 10.32 -1.66
CA SER A 71 2.07 11.73 -1.33
C SER A 71 1.32 12.73 -2.22
N ALA A 72 0.93 12.36 -3.44
CA ALA A 72 0.09 13.18 -4.31
C ALA A 72 -1.31 13.49 -3.71
N LEU A 73 -1.76 12.70 -2.73
CA LEU A 73 -3.01 12.91 -2.00
C LEU A 73 -2.83 13.74 -0.72
N ALA A 74 -1.58 14.03 -0.33
CA ALA A 74 -1.27 14.88 0.82
C ALA A 74 -1.35 16.36 0.39
N GLY A 75 -2.54 16.93 0.47
CA GLY A 75 -2.82 18.34 0.20
C GLY A 75 -4.18 18.71 0.73
#